data_AF-A0A7C4WRN6-F1
#
_entry.id   AF-A0A7C4WRN6-F1
#
_cell.length_a   1.000
_cell.length_b   1.000
_cell.length_c   1.000
_cell.angle_alpha   90.00
_cell.angle_beta   90.00
_cell.angle_gamma   90.00
#
_symmetry.space_group_name_H-M   'P 1'
#
loop_
_entity.id
_entity.type
_entity.pdbx_description
1 polymer ?
#
loop_
_entity_poly.entity_id
_entity_poly.type
_entity_poly.pdbx_seq_one_letter_code
_entity_poly.pdbx_strand_id
1 'polypeptide(L)'
;MSKQGLKFEGSNVEEGTLRFVGDGSTYVVKMLDETDGKPELISAALQSAFWAVKGERPYILVPKSMASMDELMAIRLHGIGLLLYGSHEIEELPPIVKHMRGDKKEDGSKVSVEHDSILHMLERIERLERLIHKMNEVDALVSRLERLEVLYGEISNKLLALEGARPLHIKTTVLDIPSKSNNPGSEIELPSFMKDNPWLDILAGKG
;
A
#
# COMPACT_ATOMS: atom_id res chain seq x y z
N MET A 1 -2.97 -19.27 -38.25
CA MET A 1 -3.77 -18.60 -37.21
C MET A 1 -4.88 -19.56 -36.79
N SER A 2 -4.64 -20.38 -35.77
CA SER A 2 -5.60 -21.41 -35.35
C SER A 2 -6.67 -20.78 -34.49
N LYS A 3 -7.90 -20.69 -34.99
CA LYS A 3 -9.07 -20.48 -34.12
C LYS A 3 -9.28 -21.79 -33.36
N GLN A 4 -8.58 -21.98 -32.24
CA GLN A 4 -8.93 -23.00 -31.25
C GLN A 4 -10.23 -22.55 -30.58
N GLY A 5 -11.34 -22.80 -31.28
CA GLY A 5 -12.67 -22.58 -30.75
C GLY A 5 -13.07 -23.78 -29.90
N LEU A 6 -13.57 -23.52 -28.70
CA LEU A 6 -14.34 -24.49 -27.92
C LEU A 6 -15.45 -25.08 -28.79
N LYS A 7 -15.51 -26.40 -28.91
CA LYS A 7 -16.59 -27.10 -29.61
C LYS A 7 -17.70 -27.40 -28.62
N PHE A 8 -18.91 -26.95 -28.92
CA PHE A 8 -20.09 -27.30 -28.14
C PHE A 8 -20.39 -28.79 -28.30
N GLU A 9 -20.44 -29.53 -27.19
CA GLU A 9 -20.67 -30.98 -27.15
C GLU A 9 -22.12 -31.31 -26.80
N GLY A 10 -22.79 -30.45 -26.02
CA GLY A 10 -24.20 -30.61 -25.71
C GLY A 10 -24.70 -29.66 -24.61
N SER A 11 -26.01 -29.53 -24.51
CA SER A 11 -26.71 -28.82 -23.43
C SER A 11 -27.69 -29.76 -22.77
N ASN A 12 -27.63 -29.85 -21.43
CA ASN A 12 -28.73 -30.39 -20.65
C ASN A 12 -29.60 -29.22 -20.17
N VAL A 13 -30.76 -29.05 -20.80
CA VAL A 13 -31.68 -27.93 -20.54
C VAL A 13 -32.34 -28.08 -19.16
N GLU A 14 -32.64 -29.31 -18.73
CA GLU A 14 -33.27 -29.57 -17.41
C GLU A 14 -32.32 -29.26 -16.24
N GLU A 15 -31.02 -29.37 -16.48
CA GLU A 15 -29.99 -29.07 -15.48
C GLU A 15 -29.28 -27.73 -15.73
N GLY A 16 -29.71 -26.91 -16.70
CA GLY A 16 -29.05 -25.64 -17.01
C GLY A 16 -27.54 -25.76 -17.27
N THR A 17 -27.09 -26.88 -17.85
CA THR A 17 -25.66 -27.22 -17.95
C THR A 17 -25.22 -27.32 -19.41
N LEU A 18 -24.14 -26.62 -19.76
CA LEU A 18 -23.52 -26.62 -21.08
C LEU A 18 -22.17 -27.32 -21.04
N ARG A 19 -21.88 -28.16 -22.03
CA ARG A 19 -20.59 -28.85 -22.19
C ARG A 19 -19.88 -28.38 -23.44
N PHE A 20 -18.60 -28.05 -23.28
CA PHE A 20 -17.71 -27.65 -24.35
C PHE A 20 -16.42 -28.48 -24.29
N VAL A 21 -15.85 -28.82 -25.44
CA VAL A 21 -14.58 -29.51 -25.55
C VAL A 21 -13.61 -28.65 -26.34
N GLY A 22 -12.45 -28.35 -25.75
CA GLY A 22 -11.40 -27.56 -26.36
C GLY A 22 -10.05 -27.93 -25.77
N ASP A 23 -9.00 -27.96 -26.61
CA ASP A 23 -7.62 -28.18 -26.18
C ASP A 23 -7.40 -29.43 -25.31
N GLY A 24 -8.16 -30.49 -25.59
CA GLY A 24 -8.10 -31.76 -24.84
C GLY A 24 -8.72 -31.71 -23.44
N SER A 25 -9.39 -30.61 -23.08
CA SER A 25 -10.12 -30.45 -21.82
C SER A 25 -11.63 -30.31 -22.08
N THR A 26 -12.43 -30.89 -21.18
CA THR A 26 -13.88 -30.71 -21.16
C THR A 26 -14.23 -29.60 -20.18
N TYR A 27 -14.93 -28.59 -20.66
CA TYR A 27 -15.44 -27.45 -19.89
C TYR A 27 -16.93 -27.66 -19.63
N VAL A 28 -17.34 -27.51 -18.38
CA VAL A 28 -18.75 -27.65 -18.00
C VAL A 28 -19.20 -26.34 -17.39
N VAL A 29 -20.21 -25.71 -17.98
CA VAL A 29 -20.75 -24.43 -17.54
C VAL A 29 -22.14 -24.65 -16.96
N LYS A 30 -22.31 -24.34 -15.67
CA LYS A 30 -23.63 -24.28 -15.04
C LYS A 30 -24.17 -22.86 -15.12
N MET A 31 -25.37 -22.68 -15.67
CA MET A 31 -26.03 -21.37 -15.72
C MET A 31 -26.94 -21.20 -14.50
N LEU A 32 -26.85 -20.03 -13.88
CA LEU A 32 -27.78 -19.55 -12.86
C LEU A 32 -28.49 -18.32 -13.42
N ASP A 33 -29.80 -18.26 -13.21
CA ASP A 33 -30.65 -17.16 -13.61
C ASP A 33 -30.73 -16.08 -12.51
N GLU A 34 -31.22 -14.88 -12.85
CA GLU A 34 -31.40 -13.80 -11.88
C GLU A 34 -32.47 -14.10 -10.81
N THR A 35 -33.35 -15.06 -11.09
CA THR A 35 -34.36 -15.55 -10.14
C THR A 35 -33.82 -16.55 -9.14
N ASP A 36 -32.66 -17.14 -9.43
CA ASP A 36 -32.03 -18.11 -8.56
C ASP A 36 -31.44 -17.40 -7.33
N GLY A 37 -31.41 -18.10 -6.21
CA GLY A 37 -30.91 -17.57 -4.95
C GLY A 37 -29.53 -18.11 -4.58
N LYS A 38 -29.11 -17.75 -3.37
CA LYS A 38 -27.91 -18.30 -2.73
C LYS A 38 -27.89 -19.84 -2.65
N PRO A 39 -29.00 -20.56 -2.34
CA PRO A 39 -28.93 -22.01 -2.25
C PRO A 39 -28.62 -22.66 -3.60
N GLU A 40 -29.14 -22.10 -4.70
CA GLU A 40 -28.86 -22.56 -6.06
C GLU A 40 -27.38 -22.34 -6.41
N LEU A 41 -26.81 -21.19 -6.06
CA LEU A 41 -25.37 -20.93 -6.23
C LEU A 41 -24.49 -21.92 -5.47
N ILE A 42 -24.83 -22.24 -4.22
CA ILE A 42 -24.09 -23.23 -3.41
C ILE A 42 -24.22 -24.62 -4.04
N SER A 43 -25.42 -24.99 -4.50
CA SER A 43 -25.67 -26.27 -5.17
C SER A 43 -24.86 -26.38 -6.47
N ALA A 44 -24.79 -25.30 -7.25
CA ALA A 44 -24.01 -25.21 -8.47
C ALA A 44 -22.51 -25.31 -8.18
N ALA A 45 -22.04 -24.66 -7.10
CA ALA A 45 -20.65 -24.78 -6.64
C ALA A 45 -20.32 -26.21 -6.22
N LEU A 46 -21.20 -26.90 -5.51
CA LEU A 46 -21.01 -28.28 -5.10
C LEU A 46 -20.96 -29.23 -6.31
N GLN A 47 -21.91 -29.10 -7.24
CA GLN A 47 -21.93 -29.87 -8.50
C GLN A 47 -20.65 -29.62 -9.32
N SER A 48 -20.24 -28.36 -9.42
CA SER A 48 -19.02 -27.94 -10.09
C SER A 48 -17.77 -28.56 -9.48
N ALA A 49 -17.68 -28.61 -8.15
CA ALA A 49 -16.58 -29.28 -7.47
C ALA A 49 -16.51 -30.79 -7.82
N PHE A 50 -17.66 -31.46 -7.96
CA PHE A 50 -17.67 -32.86 -8.40
C PHE A 50 -17.15 -33.03 -9.84
N TRP A 51 -17.45 -32.10 -10.75
CA TRP A 51 -16.90 -32.12 -12.11
C TRP A 51 -15.39 -31.84 -12.13
N ALA A 52 -14.90 -30.92 -11.29
CA ALA A 52 -13.46 -30.70 -11.12
C ALA A 52 -12.72 -31.98 -10.73
N VAL A 53 -13.28 -32.77 -9.81
CA VAL A 53 -12.71 -34.06 -9.38
C VAL A 53 -12.66 -35.08 -10.53
N LYS A 54 -13.62 -35.03 -11.47
CA LYS A 54 -13.63 -35.88 -12.68
C LYS A 54 -12.61 -35.44 -13.74
N GLY A 55 -11.86 -34.36 -13.50
CA GLY A 55 -10.90 -33.80 -14.45
C GLY A 55 -11.53 -32.87 -15.49
N GLU A 56 -12.81 -32.51 -15.32
CA GLU A 56 -13.46 -31.48 -16.12
C GLU A 56 -13.12 -30.09 -15.55
N ARG A 57 -13.25 -29.04 -16.37
CA ARG A 57 -13.04 -27.64 -15.97
C ARG A 57 -14.40 -26.98 -15.72
N PRO A 58 -14.87 -26.92 -14.47
CA PRO A 58 -16.18 -26.35 -14.19
C PRO A 58 -16.13 -24.82 -14.20
N TYR A 59 -17.17 -24.23 -14.78
CA TYR A 59 -17.49 -22.82 -14.73
C TYR A 59 -18.92 -22.65 -14.26
N ILE A 60 -19.17 -21.57 -13.53
CA ILE A 60 -20.52 -21.16 -13.17
C ILE A 60 -20.77 -19.78 -13.77
N LEU A 61 -21.82 -19.67 -14.56
CA LEU A 61 -22.33 -18.41 -15.08
C LEU A 61 -23.29 -17.83 -14.02
N VAL A 62 -22.91 -16.71 -13.41
CA VAL A 62 -23.57 -16.11 -12.25
C VAL A 62 -23.94 -14.65 -12.56
N PRO A 63 -25.16 -14.18 -12.25
CA PRO A 63 -25.48 -12.76 -12.35
C PRO A 63 -24.70 -11.94 -11.32
N LYS A 64 -24.21 -10.75 -11.72
CA LYS A 64 -23.41 -9.87 -10.82
C LYS A 64 -24.13 -9.46 -9.53
N SER A 65 -25.46 -9.47 -9.52
CA SER A 65 -26.30 -9.14 -8.37
C SER A 65 -26.48 -10.29 -7.37
N MET A 66 -26.09 -11.52 -7.72
CA MET A 66 -26.48 -12.73 -6.98
C MET A 66 -25.67 -12.96 -5.70
N ALA A 67 -24.40 -12.57 -5.70
CA ALA A 67 -23.46 -12.93 -4.63
C ALA A 67 -22.44 -11.82 -4.36
N SER A 68 -21.92 -11.78 -3.14
CA SER A 68 -20.82 -10.87 -2.81
C SER A 68 -19.50 -11.35 -3.42
N MET A 69 -18.55 -10.43 -3.59
CA MET A 69 -17.22 -10.78 -4.10
C MET A 69 -16.54 -11.85 -3.24
N ASP A 70 -16.74 -11.82 -1.92
CA ASP A 70 -16.16 -12.80 -0.98
C ASP A 70 -16.72 -14.21 -1.22
N GLU A 71 -18.03 -14.34 -1.45
CA GLU A 71 -18.69 -15.61 -1.78
C GLU A 71 -18.14 -16.18 -3.10
N LEU A 72 -17.99 -15.32 -4.12
CA LEU A 72 -17.42 -15.70 -5.41
C LEU A 72 -15.95 -16.11 -5.28
N MET A 73 -15.16 -15.41 -4.46
CA MET A 73 -13.77 -15.80 -4.20
C MET A 73 -13.67 -17.15 -3.48
N ALA A 74 -14.57 -17.43 -2.53
CA ALA A 74 -14.62 -18.73 -1.86
C ALA A 74 -14.84 -19.87 -2.88
N ILE A 75 -15.76 -19.69 -3.83
CA ILE A 75 -16.01 -20.67 -4.90
C ILE A 75 -14.77 -20.85 -5.79
N ARG A 76 -14.08 -19.75 -6.15
CA ARG A 76 -12.85 -19.81 -6.96
C ARG A 76 -11.72 -20.58 -6.28
N LEU A 77 -11.59 -20.49 -4.96
CA LEU A 77 -10.58 -21.22 -4.18
C LEU A 77 -10.76 -22.74 -4.23
N HIS A 78 -11.93 -23.22 -4.66
CA HIS A 78 -12.22 -24.64 -4.89
C HIS A 78 -11.98 -25.07 -6.33
N GLY A 79 -11.29 -24.26 -7.14
CA GLY A 79 -10.92 -24.62 -8.52
C GLY A 79 -12.07 -24.49 -9.51
N ILE A 80 -13.09 -23.70 -9.19
CA ILE A 80 -14.25 -23.43 -10.04
C ILE A 80 -14.10 -22.06 -10.69
N GLY A 81 -14.26 -21.99 -12.01
CA GLY A 81 -14.26 -20.74 -12.74
C GLY A 81 -15.61 -20.03 -12.61
N LEU A 82 -15.62 -18.71 -12.68
CA LEU A 82 -16.86 -17.94 -12.65
C LEU A 82 -16.93 -17.05 -13.90
N LEU A 83 -18.12 -16.98 -14.48
CA LEU A 83 -18.47 -16.06 -15.54
C LEU A 83 -19.54 -15.15 -14.97
N LEU A 84 -19.19 -13.90 -14.67
CA LEU A 84 -20.12 -12.93 -14.12
C LEU A 84 -20.79 -12.17 -15.25
N TYR A 85 -22.09 -12.36 -15.45
CA TYR A 85 -22.82 -11.60 -16.44
C TYR A 85 -23.59 -10.45 -15.80
N GLY A 86 -23.55 -9.29 -16.46
CA GLY A 86 -24.41 -8.15 -16.17
C GLY A 86 -25.15 -7.71 -17.43
N SER A 87 -25.79 -6.54 -17.39
CA SER A 87 -26.64 -6.06 -18.50
C SER A 87 -25.91 -5.92 -19.84
N HIS A 88 -24.60 -5.66 -19.83
CA HIS A 88 -23.83 -5.38 -21.06
C HIS A 88 -22.45 -6.05 -21.14
N GLU A 89 -22.01 -6.76 -20.09
CA GLU A 89 -20.67 -7.33 -20.04
C GLU A 89 -20.66 -8.69 -19.33
N ILE A 90 -19.78 -9.58 -19.80
CA ILE A 90 -19.44 -10.84 -19.15
C ILE A 90 -17.99 -10.73 -18.68
N GLU A 91 -17.78 -10.88 -17.39
CA GLU A 91 -16.47 -10.84 -16.75
C GLU A 91 -16.06 -12.26 -16.35
N GLU A 92 -14.90 -12.70 -16.85
CA GLU A 92 -14.36 -14.01 -16.51
C GLU A 92 -13.44 -13.91 -15.30
N LEU A 93 -13.74 -14.73 -14.29
CA LEU A 93 -12.87 -14.98 -13.15
C LEU A 93 -12.39 -16.43 -13.22
N PRO A 94 -11.18 -16.69 -13.74
CA PRO A 94 -10.69 -18.05 -13.93
C PRO A 94 -10.54 -18.79 -12.59
N PRO A 95 -10.64 -20.13 -12.59
CA PRO A 95 -10.48 -20.93 -11.39
C PRO A 95 -9.10 -20.72 -10.75
N ILE A 96 -9.04 -20.65 -9.42
CA ILE A 96 -7.76 -20.70 -8.72
C ILE A 96 -7.37 -22.18 -8.64
N VAL A 97 -6.56 -22.62 -9.60
CA VAL A 97 -6.07 -24.00 -9.68
C VAL A 97 -5.09 -24.24 -8.54
N LYS A 98 -5.59 -24.67 -7.38
CA LYS A 98 -4.75 -25.42 -6.45
C LYS A 98 -4.35 -26.68 -7.20
N HIS A 99 -3.04 -26.94 -7.30
CA HIS A 99 -2.54 -28.20 -7.84
C HIS A 99 -2.99 -29.32 -6.90
N MET A 100 -4.25 -29.73 -7.00
CA MET A 100 -4.73 -31.00 -6.47
C MET A 100 -3.99 -32.03 -7.29
N ARG A 101 -2.89 -32.55 -6.72
CA ARG A 101 -2.29 -33.83 -7.10
C ARG A 101 -3.40 -34.88 -7.04
N GLY A 102 -4.17 -34.96 -8.11
CA GLY A 102 -4.86 -36.19 -8.46
C GLY A 102 -3.79 -37.12 -8.97
N ASP A 103 -3.56 -38.21 -8.24
CA ASP A 103 -2.78 -39.36 -8.67
C ASP A 103 -3.18 -39.76 -10.10
N LYS A 104 -2.47 -39.21 -11.09
CA LYS A 104 -2.32 -39.87 -12.37
C LYS A 104 -1.11 -40.75 -12.20
N LYS A 105 -1.37 -42.06 -12.19
CA LYS A 105 -0.39 -43.12 -12.48
C LYS A 105 0.64 -42.56 -13.45
N GLU A 106 1.85 -42.37 -12.96
CA GLU A 106 3.00 -42.04 -13.78
C GLU A 106 3.19 -43.18 -14.78
N ASP A 107 2.86 -42.90 -16.04
CA ASP A 107 3.77 -43.31 -17.10
C ASP A 107 4.72 -42.13 -17.32
N GLY A 108 6.01 -42.45 -17.29
CA GLY A 108 7.08 -41.52 -16.95
C GLY A 108 7.34 -40.43 -17.98
N SER A 109 8.14 -39.46 -17.52
CA SER A 109 8.78 -38.40 -18.30
C SER A 109 7.91 -37.17 -18.58
N LYS A 110 7.88 -36.21 -17.63
CA LYS A 110 7.78 -34.73 -17.88
C LYS A 110 7.75 -33.80 -16.65
N VAL A 111 8.09 -34.23 -15.43
CA VAL A 111 7.94 -33.39 -14.20
C VAL A 111 9.07 -32.35 -13.96
N SER A 112 10.00 -32.15 -14.90
CA SER A 112 11.15 -31.26 -14.64
C SER A 112 10.88 -29.76 -14.87
N VAL A 113 9.81 -29.36 -15.58
CA VAL A 113 9.67 -27.97 -16.06
C VAL A 113 8.93 -27.05 -15.06
N GLU A 114 8.12 -27.59 -14.16
CA GLU A 114 7.30 -26.78 -13.24
C GLU A 114 8.07 -26.29 -12.01
N HIS A 115 9.09 -27.03 -11.55
CA HIS A 115 9.87 -26.66 -10.37
C HIS A 115 10.69 -25.39 -10.58
N ASP A 116 11.30 -25.22 -11.75
CA ASP A 116 12.06 -24.01 -12.09
C ASP A 116 11.16 -22.77 -12.16
N SER A 117 9.93 -22.92 -12.67
CA SER A 117 8.95 -21.83 -12.73
C SER A 117 8.49 -21.39 -11.33
N ILE A 118 8.31 -22.35 -10.41
CA ILE A 118 7.92 -22.05 -9.02
C ILE A 118 9.06 -21.36 -8.27
N LEU A 119 10.30 -21.84 -8.44
CA LEU A 119 11.48 -21.21 -7.84
C LEU A 119 11.67 -19.78 -8.36
N HIS A 120 11.50 -19.55 -9.66
CA HIS A 120 11.56 -18.21 -10.25
C HIS A 120 10.45 -17.29 -9.72
N MET A 121 9.23 -17.81 -9.48
CA MET A 121 8.16 -17.03 -8.86
C MET A 121 8.48 -16.67 -7.41
N LEU A 122 9.03 -17.60 -6.62
CA LEU A 122 9.45 -17.34 -5.24
C LEU A 122 10.55 -16.29 -5.17
N GLU A 123 11.56 -16.38 -6.05
CA GLU A 123 12.62 -15.36 -6.13
C GLU A 123 12.06 -13.98 -6.51
N ARG A 124 11.09 -13.94 -7.43
CA ARG A 124 10.41 -12.71 -7.82
C ARG A 124 9.60 -12.11 -6.66
N ILE A 125 8.93 -12.93 -5.87
CA ILE A 125 8.20 -12.49 -4.67
C ILE A 125 9.17 -11.90 -3.65
N GLU A 126 10.28 -12.58 -3.35
CA GLU A 126 11.28 -12.08 -2.41
C GLU A 126 11.90 -10.74 -2.85
N ARG A 127 12.10 -10.55 -4.16
CA ARG A 127 12.55 -9.25 -4.70
C ARG A 127 11.49 -8.16 -4.51
N LEU A 128 10.21 -8.47 -4.72
CA LEU A 128 9.11 -7.52 -4.54
C LEU A 128 8.93 -7.14 -3.06
N GLU A 129 9.03 -8.09 -2.15
CA GLU A 129 8.97 -7.83 -0.70
C GLU A 129 10.10 -6.90 -0.25
N ARG A 130 11.32 -7.11 -0.77
CA ARG A 130 12.46 -6.20 -0.51
C ARG A 130 12.21 -4.80 -1.06
N LEU A 131 11.58 -4.66 -2.23
CA LEU A 131 11.24 -3.35 -2.79
C LEU A 131 10.18 -2.63 -1.96
N ILE A 132 9.14 -3.35 -1.53
CA ILE A 132 8.10 -2.80 -0.64
C ILE A 132 8.72 -2.33 0.67
N HIS A 133 9.63 -3.11 1.26
CA HIS A 133 10.32 -2.72 2.48
C HIS A 133 11.13 -1.41 2.31
N LYS A 134 11.87 -1.28 1.19
CA LYS A 134 12.59 -0.04 0.87
C LYS A 134 11.64 1.14 0.66
N MET A 135 10.48 0.92 0.04
CA MET A 135 9.49 1.98 -0.17
C MET A 135 8.95 2.49 1.17
N ASN A 136 8.63 1.57 2.09
CA ASN A 136 8.20 1.94 3.45
C ASN A 136 9.29 2.71 4.22
N GLU A 137 10.58 2.38 4.01
CA GLU A 137 11.70 3.13 4.59
C GLU A 137 11.77 4.55 4.02
N VAL A 138 11.58 4.72 2.71
CA VAL A 138 11.51 6.04 2.06
C VAL A 138 10.33 6.85 2.62
N ASP A 139 9.14 6.26 2.75
CA ASP A 139 7.97 6.94 3.31
C ASP A 139 8.20 7.37 4.77
N ALA A 140 8.90 6.55 5.56
CA ALA A 140 9.30 6.91 6.92
C ALA A 140 10.30 8.07 6.95
N LEU A 141 11.25 8.11 6.00
CA LEU A 141 12.20 9.22 5.86
C LEU A 141 11.50 10.51 5.42
N VAL A 142 10.56 10.45 4.48
CA VAL A 142 9.74 11.59 4.05
C VAL A 142 8.96 12.15 5.24
N SER A 143 8.29 11.29 6.00
CA SER A 143 7.56 11.68 7.21
C SER A 143 8.47 12.36 8.25
N ARG A 144 9.73 11.94 8.34
CA ARG A 144 10.73 12.56 9.22
C ARG A 144 11.19 13.93 8.70
N LEU A 145 11.36 14.07 7.39
CA LEU A 145 11.72 15.33 6.75
C LEU A 145 10.61 16.37 6.91
N GLU A 146 9.35 15.99 6.71
CA GLU A 146 8.20 16.88 6.92
C GLU A 146 8.16 17.42 8.36
N ARG A 147 8.40 16.55 9.36
CA ARG A 147 8.51 16.99 10.76
C ARG A 147 9.66 17.97 10.98
N LEU A 148 10.81 17.73 10.36
CA LEU A 148 11.96 18.63 10.45
C LEU A 148 11.67 19.98 9.78
N GLU A 149 10.95 19.98 8.66
CA GLU A 149 10.55 21.20 7.96
C GLU A 149 9.59 22.04 8.79
N VAL A 150 8.61 21.41 9.47
CA VAL A 150 7.73 22.08 10.43
C VAL A 150 8.55 22.71 11.56
N LEU A 151 9.45 21.95 12.18
CA LEU A 151 10.32 22.46 13.26
C LEU A 151 11.21 23.60 12.79
N TYR A 152 11.76 23.52 11.58
CA TYR A 152 12.56 24.59 10.99
C TYR A 152 11.73 25.84 10.76
N GLY A 153 10.50 25.70 10.25
CA GLY A 153 9.54 26.79 10.10
C GLY A 153 9.23 27.47 11.43
N GLU A 154 9.00 26.70 12.49
CA GLU A 154 8.79 27.24 13.83
C GLU A 154 9.99 28.02 14.37
N ILE A 155 11.21 27.49 14.19
CA ILE A 155 12.44 28.14 14.64
C ILE A 155 12.69 29.42 13.82
N SER A 156 12.50 29.37 12.51
CA SER A 156 12.62 30.53 11.63
C SER A 156 11.64 31.64 12.02
N ASN A 157 10.38 31.28 12.28
CA ASN A 157 9.36 32.22 12.75
C ASN A 157 9.72 32.83 14.12
N LYS A 158 10.27 32.03 15.05
CA LYS A 158 10.74 32.53 16.35
C LYS A 158 11.94 33.47 16.21
N LEU A 159 12.88 33.19 15.30
CA LEU A 159 14.01 34.06 15.00
C LEU A 159 13.55 35.38 14.38
N LEU A 160 12.65 35.34 13.40
CA LEU A 160 12.06 36.54 12.80
C LEU A 160 11.28 37.37 13.84
N ALA A 161 10.57 36.73 14.76
CA ALA A 161 9.89 37.42 15.85
C ALA A 161 10.88 38.09 16.84
N LEU A 162 12.01 37.44 17.12
CA LEU A 162 13.08 37.99 17.96
C LEU A 162 13.85 39.12 17.27
N GLU A 163 14.06 39.01 15.97
CA GLU A 163 14.72 40.04 15.16
C GLU A 163 13.81 41.28 14.99
N GLY A 164 12.49 41.08 14.83
CA GLY A 164 11.48 42.14 14.87
C GLY A 164 11.29 42.78 16.25
N ALA A 165 11.61 42.05 17.33
CA ALA A 165 11.57 42.54 18.70
C ALA A 165 12.88 43.21 19.16
N ARG A 166 13.83 43.47 18.26
CA ARG A 166 15.06 44.21 18.60
C ARG A 166 14.68 45.65 18.97
N PRO A 167 14.83 46.09 20.25
CA PRO A 167 14.48 47.44 20.60
C PRO A 167 15.49 48.41 19.98
N LEU A 168 15.04 49.17 18.98
CA LEU A 168 15.62 50.45 18.59
C LEU A 168 15.38 51.46 19.73
N HIS A 169 16.10 51.31 20.84
CA HIS A 169 16.21 52.36 21.84
C HIS A 169 17.61 52.40 22.46
N ILE A 170 18.58 52.80 21.65
CA ILE A 170 19.68 53.62 22.14
C ILE A 170 19.50 54.98 21.45
N LYS A 171 18.56 55.77 21.96
CA LYS A 171 18.63 57.22 21.77
C LYS A 171 19.73 57.69 22.71
N THR A 172 20.93 57.83 22.15
CA THR A 172 22.01 58.63 22.73
C THR A 172 21.44 60.03 22.92
N THR A 173 20.96 60.35 24.12
CA THR A 173 20.69 61.72 24.52
C THR A 173 22.04 62.40 24.69
N VAL A 174 22.55 62.94 23.59
CA VAL A 174 23.50 64.05 23.63
C VAL A 174 22.70 65.23 24.20
N LEU A 175 22.75 65.37 25.52
CA LEU A 175 22.30 66.57 26.20
C LEU A 175 23.49 67.54 26.22
N ASP A 176 23.53 68.44 25.25
CA ASP A 176 24.31 69.67 25.35
C ASP A 176 23.79 70.51 26.53
N ILE A 177 24.57 70.66 27.62
CA ILE A 177 24.89 71.95 28.24
C ILE A 177 26.23 71.81 29.03
N PRO A 178 26.87 72.88 29.51
CA PRO A 178 27.98 73.63 28.90
C PRO A 178 29.35 73.28 29.51
N SER A 179 30.42 73.49 28.74
CA SER A 179 31.79 73.50 29.24
C SER A 179 32.00 74.56 30.34
N LYS A 180 32.12 74.11 31.58
CA LYS A 180 32.84 74.80 32.66
C LYS A 180 33.67 73.80 33.45
N SER A 181 34.97 73.77 33.12
CA SER A 181 36.07 74.05 34.05
C SER A 181 36.15 73.22 35.36
N ASN A 182 37.21 72.40 35.40
CA ASN A 182 38.08 72.02 36.54
C ASN A 182 37.92 70.61 37.14
N ASN A 183 38.99 69.82 36.92
CA ASN A 183 39.53 68.71 37.73
C ASN A 183 39.42 68.90 39.27
N PRO A 184 39.79 67.91 40.13
CA PRO A 184 39.98 66.46 39.94
C PRO A 184 39.31 65.61 41.08
N GLY A 185 39.07 64.32 40.84
CA GLY A 185 38.81 63.35 41.91
C GLY A 185 37.36 63.25 42.38
N SER A 186 36.61 62.36 41.76
CA SER A 186 35.41 61.77 42.36
C SER A 186 35.14 60.41 41.75
N GLU A 187 34.88 59.45 42.63
CA GLU A 187 34.42 58.11 42.31
C GLU A 187 33.30 58.18 41.28
N ILE A 188 33.55 57.61 40.11
CA ILE A 188 32.49 57.27 39.17
C ILE A 188 31.71 56.16 39.88
N GLU A 189 30.58 56.51 40.50
CA GLU A 189 29.68 55.49 41.04
C GLU A 189 29.22 54.60 39.88
N LEU A 190 29.80 53.39 39.85
CA LEU A 190 29.44 52.38 38.88
C LEU A 190 27.95 52.03 39.03
N PRO A 191 27.23 51.78 37.92
CA PRO A 191 25.86 51.29 37.96
C PRO A 191 25.74 50.08 38.88
N SER A 192 24.60 49.94 39.59
CA SER A 192 24.41 48.90 40.62
C SER A 192 24.72 47.49 40.13
N PHE A 193 24.45 47.16 38.86
CA PHE A 193 24.76 45.87 38.25
C PHE A 193 26.27 45.60 38.07
N MET A 194 27.09 46.65 37.95
CA MET A 194 28.53 46.50 37.79
C MET A 194 29.26 46.36 39.13
N LYS A 195 28.64 46.73 40.26
CA LYS A 195 29.28 46.65 41.59
C LYS A 195 29.61 45.21 42.00
N ASP A 196 28.82 44.23 41.55
CA ASP A 196 28.96 42.81 41.90
C ASP A 196 29.69 41.97 40.83
N ASN A 197 30.41 42.60 39.89
CA ASN A 197 31.08 41.88 38.81
C ASN A 197 32.48 41.38 39.22
N PRO A 198 32.69 40.06 39.39
CA PRO A 198 33.98 39.50 39.82
C PRO A 198 35.10 39.69 38.80
N TRP A 199 34.79 40.11 37.57
CA TRP A 199 35.78 40.40 36.53
C TRP A 199 36.41 41.79 36.69
N LEU A 200 35.78 42.72 37.44
CA LEU A 200 36.35 44.04 37.68
C LEU A 200 37.66 43.97 38.46
N ASP A 201 37.73 43.12 39.49
CA ASP A 201 38.95 42.94 40.28
C ASP A 201 40.09 42.37 39.44
N ILE A 202 39.76 41.45 38.52
CA ILE A 202 40.71 40.80 37.62
C ILE A 202 41.26 41.81 36.59
N LEU A 203 40.42 42.72 36.12
CA LEU A 203 40.79 43.73 35.13
C LEU A 203 41.52 44.94 35.75
N ALA A 204 41.14 45.35 36.97
CA ALA A 204 41.81 46.41 37.70
C ALA A 204 43.22 46.00 38.16
N GLY A 205 43.43 44.71 38.47
CA GLY A 205 44.73 44.19 38.92
C GLY A 205 45.77 43.95 37.83
N LYS A 206 45.42 44.17 36.55
CA LYS A 206 46.31 43.93 35.40
C LYS A 206 46.54 45.21 34.61
N GLY A 207 47.02 46.25 35.32
CA GLY A 207 47.52 47.51 34.78
C GLY A 207 48.97 47.73 35.21
#